data_AF-A0A3D2P4H1-F1
#
_entry.id   AF-A0A3D2P4H1-F1
#
_cell.length_a   1.000
_cell.length_b   1.000
_cell.length_c   1.000
_cell.angle_alpha   90.00
_cell.angle_beta   90.00
_cell.angle_gamma   90.00
#
_symmetry.space_group_name_H-M   'P 1'
#
loop_
_entity.id
_entity.type
_entity.pdbx_description
1 polymer ?
#
loop_
_entity_poly.entity_id
_entity_poly.type
_entity_poly.pdbx_seq_one_letter_code
_entity_poly.pdbx_strand_id
1 'polypeptide(L)' 'VVKHACAAANKELGTLDAQIADAIIAAATEVHQGKLDDHFPLVVWQTGSGTQSNMNAN' A
#
# COMPACT_ATOMS: atom_id res chain seq x y z
N VAL A 1 -2.25 0.05 -5.72
CA VAL A 1 -2.10 1.28 -6.54
C VAL A 1 -1.72 2.51 -5.69
N VAL A 2 -2.52 2.94 -4.71
CA VAL A 2 -2.22 4.16 -3.92
C VAL A 2 -0.87 4.10 -3.21
N LYS A 3 -0.56 3.02 -2.48
CA LYS A 3 0.71 2.87 -1.75
C LYS A 3 1.94 2.87 -2.68
N HIS A 4 1.81 2.25 -3.85
CA HIS A 4 2.82 2.30 -4.90
C HIS A 4 3.09 3.74 -5.34
N ALA A 5 2.05 4.50 -5.69
CA ALA A 5 2.18 5.88 -6.14
C ALA A 5 2.79 6.78 -5.04
N CYS A 6 2.39 6.60 -3.78
CA CYS A 6 2.97 7.33 -2.65
C CYS A 6 4.45 7.02 -2.46
N ALA A 7 4.86 5.75 -2.54
CA ALA A 7 6.27 5.36 -2.42
C ALA A 7 7.12 5.92 -3.57
N ALA A 8 6.61 5.87 -4.80
CA ALA A 8 7.29 6.45 -5.96
C ALA A 8 7.45 7.98 -5.84
N ALA A 9 6.39 8.69 -5.44
CA ALA A 9 6.44 10.13 -5.23
C ALA A 9 7.41 10.51 -4.10
N ASN A 10 7.40 9.78 -2.99
CA ASN A 10 8.31 10.05 -1.87
C ASN A 10 9.78 9.74 -2.21
N LYS A 11 10.03 8.73 -3.06
CA LYS A 11 11.37 8.47 -3.62
C LYS A 11 11.84 9.64 -4.48
N GLU A 12 10.98 10.15 -5.36
CA GLU A 12 11.29 11.30 -6.22
C GLU A 12 11.55 12.58 -5.41
N LEU A 13 10.77 12.81 -4.36
CA LEU A 13 10.95 13.93 -3.43
C LEU A 13 12.15 13.76 -2.48
N GLY A 14 12.80 12.59 -2.48
CA GLY A 14 13.92 12.27 -1.58
C GLY A 14 13.52 12.18 -0.10
N THR A 15 12.23 12.05 0.20
CA THR A 15 11.70 11.94 1.57
C THR A 15 11.66 10.50 2.08
N LEU A 16 11.90 9.54 1.20
CA LEU A 16 11.99 8.11 1.51
C LEU A 16 13.26 7.52 0.88
N ASP A 17 13.98 6.70 1.65
CA ASP A 17 15.15 5.98 1.16
C ASP A 17 14.78 5.14 -0.08
N ALA A 18 15.66 5.14 -1.08
CA ALA A 18 15.39 4.50 -2.36
C ALA A 18 15.21 2.98 -2.23
N GLN A 19 15.98 2.30 -1.35
CA GLN A 19 15.86 0.86 -1.16
C GLN A 19 14.53 0.51 -0.51
N ILE A 20 14.10 1.29 0.49
CA ILE A 20 12.80 1.13 1.14
C ILE A 20 11.66 1.41 0.16
N ALA A 21 11.76 2.50 -0.61
CA ALA A 21 10.74 2.86 -1.59
C ALA A 21 10.57 1.77 -2.66
N ASP A 22 11.67 1.21 -3.17
CA ASP A 22 11.64 0.15 -4.20
C ASP A 22 11.02 -1.14 -3.65
N ALA A 23 11.29 -1.48 -2.39
CA ALA A 23 10.67 -2.63 -1.74
C ALA A 23 9.13 -2.43 -1.59
N ILE A 24 8.70 -1.23 -1.16
CA ILE A 24 7.27 -0.91 -1.03
C ILE A 24 6.58 -0.92 -2.40
N ILE A 25 7.23 -0.37 -3.42
CA ILE A 25 6.74 -0.38 -4.81
C ILE A 25 6.50 -1.82 -5.27
N ALA A 26 7.49 -2.71 -5.10
CA ALA A 26 7.38 -4.11 -5.49
C ALA A 26 6.22 -4.83 -4.76
N ALA A 27 6.14 -4.69 -3.43
CA ALA A 27 5.06 -5.31 -2.64
C ALA A 27 3.68 -4.75 -3.02
N ALA A 28 3.55 -3.43 -3.18
CA ALA A 28 2.31 -2.79 -3.60
C ALA A 28 1.91 -3.18 -5.04
N THR A 29 2.88 -3.58 -5.87
CA THR A 29 2.63 -4.17 -7.19
C THR A 29 1.98 -5.54 -7.09
N GLU A 30 2.45 -6.41 -6.19
CA GLU A 30 1.84 -7.73 -5.97
C GLU A 30 0.41 -7.63 -5.48
N VAL A 31 0.12 -6.67 -4.59
CA VAL A 31 -1.25 -6.39 -4.12
C VAL A 31 -2.15 -5.98 -5.28
N HIS A 32 -1.75 -5.02 -6.12
CA HIS A 32 -2.63 -4.58 -7.21
C HIS A 32 -2.74 -5.61 -8.36
N GLN A 33 -1.85 -6.61 -8.39
CA GLN A 33 -1.95 -7.76 -9.30
C GLN A 33 -2.87 -8.86 -8.76
N GLY A 34 -3.43 -8.69 -7.54
CA GLY A 34 -4.33 -9.66 -6.91
C GLY A 34 -3.63 -10.84 -6.26
N LYS A 35 -2.29 -10.84 -6.17
CA LYS A 35 -1.52 -11.97 -5.61
C LYS A 35 -1.70 -12.14 -4.10
N LEU A 36 -2.13 -11.09 -3.42
CA LEU A 36 -2.22 -11.02 -1.97
C LEU A 36 -3.66 -10.75 -1.50
N ASP A 37 -4.67 -11.00 -2.34
CA ASP A 37 -6.08 -10.71 -2.01
C ASP A 37 -6.55 -11.44 -0.74
N ASP A 38 -6.04 -12.67 -0.50
CA ASP A 38 -6.35 -13.46 0.70
C ASP A 38 -5.85 -12.83 2.02
N HIS A 39 -4.97 -11.82 1.94
CA HIS A 39 -4.47 -11.08 3.11
C HIS A 39 -5.38 -9.92 3.54
N PHE A 40 -6.52 -9.70 2.87
CA PHE A 40 -7.46 -8.61 3.17
C PHE A 40 -8.80 -9.09 3.74
N PRO A 41 -8.85 -9.61 4.99
CA PRO A 41 -10.06 -10.23 5.55
C PRO A 41 -11.10 -9.23 6.08
N LEU A 42 -10.85 -7.92 5.98
CA LEU A 42 -11.71 -6.91 6.57
C LEU A 42 -13.04 -6.78 5.83
N VAL A 43 -14.13 -6.71 6.61
CA VAL A 43 -15.49 -6.55 6.08
C VAL A 43 -15.82 -5.08 5.80
N VAL A 44 -16.87 -4.87 5.00
CA VAL A 44 -17.39 -3.53 4.65
C VAL A 44 -17.83 -2.73 5.88
N TRP A 45 -18.43 -3.39 6.88
CA TRP A 45 -18.98 -2.77 8.08
C TRP A 45 -17.90 -2.46 9.12
N GLN A 46 -17.10 -1.44 8.83
CA GLN A 46 -16.00 -0.95 9.65
C GLN A 46 -16.19 0.55 9.96
N THR A 47 -15.14 1.22 10.47
CA THR A 47 -15.18 2.68 10.64
C THR A 47 -15.47 3.40 9.31
N GLY A 48 -16.33 4.43 9.35
CA GLY A 48 -16.77 5.17 8.16
C GLY A 48 -15.66 5.93 7.42
N SER A 49 -14.51 6.15 8.07
CA SER A 49 -13.31 6.72 7.44
C SER A 49 -12.52 5.70 6.60
N GLY A 50 -12.82 4.40 6.71
CA GLY A 50 -12.05 3.34 6.06
C GLY A 50 -10.64 3.15 6.65
N THR A 51 -10.34 3.71 7.83
CA THR A 51 -9.00 3.66 8.45
C THR A 51 -8.47 2.24 8.58
N GLN A 52 -9.33 1.27 8.89
CA GLN A 52 -8.93 -0.13 9.07
C GLN A 52 -8.46 -0.74 7.74
N SER A 53 -9.19 -0.55 6.65
CA SER A 53 -8.75 -0.99 5.30
C SER A 53 -7.49 -0.26 4.81
N ASN A 54 -7.34 1.03 5.13
CA ASN A 54 -6.10 1.75 4.83
C ASN A 54 -4.91 1.18 5.62
N MET A 55 -5.09 0.89 6.91
CA MET A 55 -4.05 0.29 7.75
C MET A 55 -3.75 -1.16 7.37
N ASN A 56 -4.72 -1.90 6.85
CA ASN A 56 -4.51 -3.25 6.34
C ASN A 56 -3.65 -3.27 5.07
N ALA A 57 -3.70 -2.19 4.28
CA ALA A 57 -2.87 -2.02 3.10
C ALA A 57 -1.50 -1.38 3.39
N ASN A 58 -1.27 -0.87 4.61
CA ASN A 58 0.01 -0.32 5.05
C ASN A 58 0.93 -1.44 5.53
#